data_AF-A0A9X4FDU6-F1
#
_entry.id   AF-A0A9X4FDU6-F1
#
_cell.length_a   1.000
_cell.length_b   1.000
_cell.length_c   1.000
_cell.angle_alpha   90.00
_cell.angle_beta   90.00
_cell.angle_gamma   90.00
#
_symmetry.space_group_name_H-M   'P 1'
#
loop_
_entity.id
_entity.type
_entity.pdbx_description
1 polymer ?
#
loop_
_entity_poly.entity_id
_entity_poly.type
_entity_poly.pdbx_seq_one_letter_code
_entity_poly.pdbx_strand_id
1 'polypeptide(L)'
;MVEQSKLTAETYVVIGLDGHIKVVKSKDSLLPGEVIVETLKGEIQPQQVDLANVEEDPKSGSFVELNKIYEALEQGVDPTELGDEYATAQGEIVGSSLTKSGTIERTGAEVLASTFFETASMVTDLTTEQEKTVFNVARAPQSEPTETKAIITPTQLDGDKGAVQEDVLLESRGSLNIVDPDAGEAVFHPQTGVKDGNWGTFSIDESGNWTYKLNNSHADVQALDADSAPLIRTMTVTSVDGTTHDVVVTITGSDDKAIITPDQPGDDSGAVQEDVTLTTSGNLNVADPDAGEA
;
A
#
# COMPACT_ATOMS: atom_id res chain seq x y z
N MET A 1 -18.66 2.29 50.28
CA MET A 1 -17.37 1.64 50.53
C MET A 1 -17.42 0.30 49.82
N VAL A 2 -16.76 0.18 48.67
CA VAL A 2 -16.72 -1.06 47.88
C VAL A 2 -15.39 -1.74 48.21
N GLU A 3 -15.46 -2.97 48.73
CA GLU A 3 -14.30 -3.81 49.00
C GLU A 3 -13.47 -4.02 47.73
N GLN A 4 -12.16 -3.77 47.83
CA GLN A 4 -11.22 -4.18 46.80
C GLN A 4 -10.98 -5.69 46.92
N SER A 5 -11.49 -6.46 45.96
CA SER A 5 -11.14 -7.88 45.81
C SER A 5 -9.66 -8.01 45.45
N LYS A 6 -8.84 -8.32 46.45
CA LYS A 6 -7.42 -8.62 46.34
C LYS A 6 -7.24 -9.94 45.58
N LEU A 7 -6.80 -9.90 44.33
CA LEU A 7 -6.48 -11.11 43.55
C LEU A 7 -5.25 -11.81 44.15
N THR A 8 -5.39 -13.08 44.54
CA THR A 8 -4.38 -13.93 45.20
C THR A 8 -3.80 -14.98 44.25
N ALA A 9 -3.40 -14.62 43.03
CA ALA A 9 -2.72 -15.56 42.15
C ALA A 9 -1.22 -15.57 42.48
N GLU A 10 -0.64 -16.75 42.71
CA GLU A 10 0.77 -16.90 43.13
C GLU A 10 1.67 -17.38 41.98
N THR A 11 1.09 -18.00 40.94
CA THR A 11 1.84 -18.64 39.84
C THR A 11 1.10 -18.50 38.49
N TYR A 12 1.84 -18.38 37.38
CA TYR A 12 1.34 -18.28 36.01
C TYR A 12 1.86 -19.44 35.14
N VAL A 13 1.02 -19.94 34.24
CA VAL A 13 1.44 -20.80 33.12
C VAL A 13 1.65 -19.91 31.90
N VAL A 14 2.85 -19.97 31.32
CA VAL A 14 3.33 -19.05 30.30
C VAL A 14 3.85 -19.82 29.10
N ILE A 15 3.55 -19.33 27.91
CA ILE A 15 4.08 -19.85 26.65
C ILE A 15 5.07 -18.84 26.07
N GLY A 16 6.28 -19.31 25.76
CA GLY A 16 7.31 -18.54 25.07
C GLY A 16 7.07 -18.49 23.55
N LEU A 17 7.73 -17.53 22.88
CA LEU A 17 7.69 -17.41 21.41
C LEU A 17 8.29 -18.62 20.68
N ASP A 18 9.01 -19.47 21.40
CA ASP A 18 9.57 -20.75 20.95
C ASP A 18 8.60 -21.93 21.13
N GLY A 19 7.39 -21.68 21.64
CA GLY A 19 6.37 -22.70 21.89
C GLY A 19 6.56 -23.48 23.19
N HIS A 20 7.60 -23.19 23.98
CA HIS A 20 7.80 -23.88 25.26
C HIS A 20 6.87 -23.34 26.34
N ILE A 21 6.25 -24.26 27.08
CA ILE A 21 5.36 -23.95 28.19
C ILE A 21 6.17 -24.02 29.50
N LYS A 22 6.10 -22.97 30.31
CA LYS A 22 6.73 -22.91 31.63
C LYS A 22 5.79 -22.35 32.69
N VAL A 23 6.10 -22.65 33.95
CA VAL A 23 5.36 -22.15 35.12
C VAL A 23 6.24 -21.13 35.85
N VAL A 24 5.76 -19.90 36.03
CA VAL A 24 6.52 -18.78 36.64
C VAL A 24 5.77 -18.19 37.83
N LYS A 25 6.49 -17.70 38.85
CA LYS A 25 5.82 -17.11 40.02
C LYS A 25 5.35 -15.70 39.70
N SER A 26 4.30 -15.24 40.38
CA SER A 26 3.67 -13.92 40.14
C SER A 26 4.62 -12.72 40.28
N LYS A 27 5.75 -12.88 40.98
CA LYS A 27 6.75 -11.84 41.19
C LYS A 27 7.89 -11.85 40.17
N ASP A 28 7.95 -12.86 39.31
CA ASP A 28 8.97 -12.96 38.28
C ASP A 28 8.51 -12.17 37.04
N SER A 29 9.43 -11.39 36.46
CA SER A 29 9.12 -10.60 35.26
C SER A 29 9.09 -11.49 34.03
N LEU A 30 8.04 -11.36 33.22
CA LEU A 30 7.93 -12.05 31.93
C LEU A 30 8.83 -11.38 30.89
N LEU A 31 9.34 -12.17 29.95
CA LEU A 31 10.07 -11.64 28.81
C LEU A 31 9.09 -11.03 27.79
N PRO A 32 9.51 -10.02 26.99
CA PRO A 32 8.68 -9.49 25.91
C PRO A 32 8.25 -10.59 24.94
N GLY A 33 6.95 -10.72 24.70
CA GLY A 33 6.36 -11.74 23.82
C GLY A 33 5.86 -13.01 24.53
N GLU A 34 6.06 -13.12 25.84
CA GLU A 34 5.49 -14.22 26.63
C GLU A 34 4.00 -13.98 26.95
N VAL A 35 3.18 -15.01 26.75
CA VAL A 35 1.73 -14.94 26.96
C VAL A 35 1.34 -15.79 28.17
N ILE A 36 0.61 -15.19 29.13
CA ILE A 36 0.00 -15.91 30.26
C ILE A 36 -1.25 -16.61 29.74
N VAL A 37 -1.30 -17.93 29.89
CA VAL A 37 -2.44 -18.74 29.47
C VAL A 37 -3.31 -19.12 30.65
N GLU A 38 -2.73 -19.25 31.84
CA GLU A 38 -3.48 -19.61 33.04
C GLU A 38 -2.87 -18.98 34.31
N THR A 39 -3.74 -18.56 35.24
CA THR A 39 -3.33 -18.06 36.57
C THR A 39 -3.74 -19.07 37.63
N LEU A 40 -2.78 -19.59 38.39
CA LEU A 40 -2.99 -20.65 39.37
C LEU A 40 -2.87 -20.11 40.80
N LYS A 41 -3.69 -20.65 41.70
CA LYS A 41 -3.62 -20.38 43.14
C LYS A 41 -2.87 -21.53 43.84
N GLY A 42 -1.67 -21.24 44.36
CA GLY A 42 -0.83 -22.18 45.11
C GLY A 42 0.44 -22.63 44.38
N GLU A 43 1.40 -23.17 45.13
CA GLU A 43 2.66 -23.74 44.61
C GLU A 43 2.43 -25.16 44.08
N ILE A 44 2.43 -25.33 42.76
CA ILE A 44 2.52 -26.63 42.09
C ILE A 44 3.95 -26.85 41.58
N GLN A 45 4.55 -28.00 41.92
CA GLN A 45 5.76 -28.48 41.23
C GLN A 45 5.35 -29.41 40.09
N PRO A 46 5.93 -29.29 38.88
CA PRO A 46 5.54 -30.12 37.75
C PRO A 46 5.89 -31.59 38.01
N GLN A 47 4.92 -32.49 37.82
CA GLN A 47 5.22 -33.91 37.68
C GLN A 47 5.88 -34.13 36.32
N GLN A 48 7.09 -34.69 36.33
CA GLN A 48 7.78 -35.11 35.12
C GLN A 48 7.08 -36.36 34.57
N VAL A 49 6.41 -36.24 33.42
CA VAL A 49 5.84 -37.38 32.70
C VAL A 49 6.99 -38.03 31.93
N ASP A 50 7.37 -39.24 32.34
CA ASP A 50 8.40 -40.03 31.68
C ASP A 50 7.78 -40.77 30.47
N LEU A 51 8.29 -40.51 29.27
CA LEU A 51 7.73 -40.98 27.98
C LEU A 51 8.17 -42.42 27.61
N ALA A 52 8.60 -43.23 28.57
CA ALA A 52 9.10 -44.58 28.29
C ALA A 52 8.09 -45.68 28.67
N ASN A 53 7.75 -46.50 27.67
CA ASN A 53 6.94 -47.72 27.68
C ASN A 53 5.42 -47.57 27.60
N VAL A 54 4.91 -47.53 26.36
CA VAL A 54 3.60 -48.10 26.04
C VAL A 54 3.86 -49.50 25.49
N GLU A 55 3.50 -50.54 26.26
CA GLU A 55 3.39 -51.91 25.75
C GLU A 55 2.31 -51.95 24.66
N GLU A 56 2.63 -52.55 23.52
CA GLU A 56 1.70 -52.72 22.39
C GLU A 56 0.49 -53.56 22.80
N ASP A 57 -0.70 -52.95 22.77
CA ASP A 57 -1.98 -53.68 22.82
C ASP A 57 -2.29 -54.22 21.40
N PRO A 58 -2.33 -55.55 21.19
CA PRO A 58 -2.59 -56.15 19.88
C PRO A 58 -4.06 -56.04 19.43
N LYS A 59 -4.87 -55.18 20.04
CA LYS A 59 -6.28 -54.91 19.66
C LYS A 59 -6.58 -53.48 19.21
N SER A 60 -5.58 -52.71 18.78
CA SER A 60 -5.80 -51.49 17.98
C SER A 60 -5.55 -51.78 16.50
N GLY A 61 -6.60 -52.19 15.79
CA GLY A 61 -6.58 -52.41 14.34
C GLY A 61 -6.52 -51.12 13.51
N SER A 62 -5.65 -50.16 13.85
CA SER A 62 -5.67 -48.81 13.25
C SER A 62 -4.36 -48.37 12.58
N PHE A 63 -3.31 -49.19 12.55
CA PHE A 63 -2.04 -48.80 11.90
C PHE A 63 -1.72 -49.57 10.61
N VAL A 64 -2.45 -50.64 10.31
CA VAL A 64 -2.24 -51.42 9.07
C VAL A 64 -2.85 -50.73 7.85
N GLU A 65 -3.84 -49.85 8.05
CA GLU A 65 -4.65 -49.24 6.97
C GLU A 65 -3.94 -48.07 6.27
N LEU A 66 -3.11 -47.29 6.99
CA LEU A 66 -2.40 -46.15 6.41
C LEU A 66 -1.33 -46.57 5.40
N ASN A 67 -0.64 -47.69 5.63
CA ASN A 67 0.43 -48.14 4.74
C ASN A 67 -0.08 -48.49 3.34
N LYS A 68 -1.30 -49.04 3.22
CA LYS A 68 -1.92 -49.33 1.92
C LYS A 68 -2.33 -48.07 1.16
N ILE A 69 -2.77 -47.03 1.89
CA ILE A 69 -3.08 -45.72 1.30
C ILE A 69 -1.80 -45.05 0.77
N TYR A 70 -0.70 -45.14 1.52
CA TYR A 70 0.60 -44.63 1.07
C TYR A 70 1.11 -45.38 -0.18
N GLU A 71 1.00 -46.70 -0.22
CA GLU A 71 1.38 -47.50 -1.40
C GLU A 71 0.56 -47.14 -2.65
N ALA A 72 -0.75 -46.88 -2.51
CA ALA A 72 -1.60 -46.46 -3.64
C ALA A 72 -1.19 -45.09 -4.20
N LEU A 73 -0.89 -44.13 -3.31
CA LEU A 73 -0.40 -42.81 -3.70
C LEU A 73 0.95 -42.86 -4.41
N GLU A 74 1.89 -43.70 -3.96
CA GLU A 74 3.18 -43.88 -4.63
C GLU A 74 3.06 -44.53 -6.02
N GLN A 75 2.05 -45.38 -6.22
CA GLN A 75 1.74 -46.00 -7.51
C GLN A 75 0.84 -45.14 -8.41
N GLY A 76 0.42 -43.96 -7.95
CA GLY A 76 -0.47 -43.05 -8.68
C GLY A 76 -1.89 -43.58 -8.85
N VAL A 77 -2.30 -44.53 -8.01
CA VAL A 77 -3.66 -45.08 -7.97
C VAL A 77 -4.50 -44.21 -7.04
N ASP A 78 -5.72 -43.89 -7.44
CA ASP A 78 -6.63 -43.09 -6.62
C ASP A 78 -6.99 -43.88 -5.33
N PRO A 79 -6.67 -43.36 -4.13
CA PRO A 79 -6.96 -44.04 -2.87
C PRO A 79 -8.46 -44.30 -2.64
N THR A 80 -9.35 -43.58 -3.32
CA THR A 80 -10.80 -43.79 -3.22
C THR A 80 -11.28 -45.06 -3.92
N GLU A 81 -10.45 -45.68 -4.78
CA GLU A 81 -10.76 -46.95 -5.44
C GLU A 81 -10.35 -48.19 -4.61
N LEU A 82 -9.72 -48.02 -3.45
CA LEU A 82 -9.30 -49.12 -2.57
C LEU A 82 -10.48 -49.86 -1.89
N GLY A 83 -11.71 -49.37 -2.07
CA GLY A 83 -12.95 -49.94 -1.51
C GLY A 83 -13.48 -49.16 -0.31
N ASP A 84 -14.76 -49.36 0.02
CA ASP A 84 -15.50 -48.59 1.04
C ASP A 84 -14.89 -48.69 2.46
N GLU A 85 -14.05 -49.69 2.71
CA GLU A 85 -13.32 -49.86 3.98
C GLU A 85 -12.18 -48.85 4.17
N TYR A 86 -11.75 -48.14 3.11
CA TYR A 86 -10.74 -47.07 3.16
C TYR A 86 -11.32 -45.69 2.76
N ALA A 87 -12.63 -45.61 2.49
CA ALA A 87 -13.29 -44.34 2.18
C ALA A 87 -13.56 -43.55 3.47
N THR A 88 -13.08 -42.31 3.55
CA THR A 88 -13.07 -41.49 4.77
C THR A 88 -14.46 -41.13 5.35
N ALA A 89 -15.59 -41.48 4.75
CA ALA A 89 -16.89 -41.12 5.33
C ALA A 89 -18.08 -41.87 4.72
N GLN A 90 -18.43 -43.03 5.26
CA GLN A 90 -19.82 -43.49 5.32
C GLN A 90 -20.14 -43.93 6.75
N GLY A 91 -20.07 -42.98 7.68
CA GLY A 91 -20.57 -43.10 9.05
C GLY A 91 -21.54 -41.94 9.31
N GLU A 92 -22.77 -42.30 9.66
CA GLU A 92 -23.93 -41.50 10.11
C GLU A 92 -23.97 -39.98 9.84
N ILE A 93 -25.09 -39.57 9.23
CA ILE A 93 -25.49 -38.18 8.95
C ILE A 93 -25.65 -37.39 10.25
N VAL A 94 -24.54 -36.87 10.80
CA VAL A 94 -24.57 -35.84 11.86
C VAL A 94 -23.46 -34.79 11.66
N GLY A 95 -23.00 -34.60 10.42
CA GLY A 95 -22.02 -33.57 10.05
C GLY A 95 -22.61 -32.51 9.12
N SER A 96 -22.18 -31.26 9.26
CA SER A 96 -22.53 -30.17 8.35
C SER A 96 -22.07 -30.51 6.93
N SER A 97 -23.04 -30.80 6.06
CA SER A 97 -22.81 -31.06 4.65
C SER A 97 -23.01 -29.80 3.82
N LEU A 98 -22.27 -29.71 2.72
CA LEU A 98 -22.40 -28.64 1.74
C LEU A 98 -23.77 -28.79 1.03
N THR A 99 -24.73 -27.92 1.34
CA THR A 99 -26.07 -28.00 0.76
C THR A 99 -26.17 -27.37 -0.63
N LYS A 100 -25.16 -26.59 -1.04
CA LYS A 100 -25.12 -25.94 -2.36
C LYS A 100 -23.69 -25.60 -2.80
N SER A 101 -23.29 -26.03 -4.00
CA SER A 101 -22.09 -25.54 -4.70
C SER A 101 -22.49 -24.79 -5.97
N GLY A 102 -21.93 -23.61 -6.19
CA GLY A 102 -22.04 -22.91 -7.49
C GLY A 102 -20.94 -23.34 -8.45
N THR A 103 -21.24 -23.41 -9.75
CA THR A 103 -20.23 -23.64 -10.81
C THR A 103 -19.60 -22.30 -11.19
N ILE A 104 -18.26 -22.25 -11.27
CA ILE A 104 -17.53 -21.06 -11.73
C ILE A 104 -17.48 -21.09 -13.26
N GLU A 105 -18.17 -20.18 -13.94
CA GLU A 105 -17.84 -19.83 -15.32
C GLU A 105 -16.86 -18.67 -15.30
N ARG A 106 -15.63 -18.89 -15.77
CA ARG A 106 -14.58 -17.86 -15.81
C ARG A 106 -14.83 -16.90 -16.97
N THR A 107 -15.77 -15.98 -16.82
CA THR A 107 -15.96 -14.85 -17.73
C THR A 107 -15.41 -13.57 -17.10
N GLY A 108 -14.08 -13.49 -16.93
CA GLY A 108 -13.31 -12.25 -16.76
C GLY A 108 -13.64 -11.26 -15.63
N ALA A 109 -14.73 -11.46 -14.87
CA ALA A 109 -15.15 -10.64 -13.75
C ALA A 109 -15.00 -11.47 -12.47
N GLU A 110 -14.37 -10.90 -11.45
CA GLU A 110 -14.22 -11.56 -10.16
C GLU A 110 -15.59 -11.85 -9.54
N VAL A 111 -15.91 -13.13 -9.40
CA VAL A 111 -17.03 -13.60 -8.59
C VAL A 111 -16.43 -14.27 -7.37
N LEU A 112 -16.50 -13.61 -6.21
CA LEU A 112 -16.12 -14.20 -4.93
C LEU A 112 -17.08 -15.36 -4.63
N ALA A 113 -16.54 -16.57 -4.49
CA ALA A 113 -17.33 -17.73 -4.11
C ALA A 113 -17.87 -17.53 -2.68
N SER A 114 -19.18 -17.72 -2.50
CA SER A 114 -19.80 -17.81 -1.16
C SER A 114 -20.24 -19.26 -0.93
N THR A 115 -19.61 -19.92 0.03
CA THR A 115 -20.02 -21.25 0.51
C THR A 115 -20.86 -21.07 1.78
N PHE A 116 -22.09 -21.59 1.77
CA PHE A 116 -23.00 -21.53 2.91
C PHE A 116 -23.03 -22.91 3.60
N PHE A 117 -22.80 -22.95 4.91
CA PHE A 117 -22.98 -24.14 5.73
C PHE A 117 -24.21 -23.95 6.63
N GLU A 118 -25.22 -24.81 6.51
CA GLU A 118 -26.34 -24.86 7.45
C GLU A 118 -26.07 -25.93 8.53
N THR A 119 -25.96 -25.49 9.80
CA THR A 119 -25.84 -26.38 10.98
C THR A 119 -27.21 -26.60 11.61
N ALA A 120 -28.11 -27.28 10.91
CA ALA A 120 -29.39 -27.67 11.48
C ALA A 120 -29.21 -28.95 12.31
N SER A 121 -28.92 -28.84 13.62
CA SER A 121 -29.24 -29.81 14.70
C SER A 121 -28.26 -29.80 15.91
N MET A 122 -27.66 -28.68 16.30
CA MET A 122 -26.69 -28.67 17.41
C MET A 122 -27.17 -27.99 18.71
N VAL A 123 -28.50 -27.93 18.96
CA VAL A 123 -29.05 -27.07 20.05
C VAL A 123 -30.15 -27.75 20.88
N THR A 124 -30.03 -29.02 21.25
CA THR A 124 -30.96 -29.60 22.25
C THR A 124 -30.34 -30.07 23.55
N ASP A 125 -29.01 -30.27 23.63
CA ASP A 125 -28.37 -30.78 24.87
C ASP A 125 -26.96 -30.20 25.11
N LEU A 126 -26.81 -28.87 25.14
CA LEU A 126 -25.56 -28.23 25.57
C LEU A 126 -25.67 -27.79 27.04
N THR A 127 -24.71 -28.22 27.84
CA THR A 127 -24.58 -27.78 29.24
C THR A 127 -24.16 -26.29 29.30
N THR A 128 -24.40 -25.62 30.44
CA THR A 128 -24.16 -24.17 30.61
C THR A 128 -22.70 -23.73 30.38
N GLU A 129 -21.75 -24.67 30.41
CA GLU A 129 -20.35 -24.40 30.03
C GLU A 129 -20.12 -24.48 28.51
N GLN A 130 -20.84 -25.35 27.81
CA GLN A 130 -20.76 -25.48 26.35
C GLN A 130 -21.48 -24.33 25.62
N GLU A 131 -22.48 -23.69 26.25
CA GLU A 131 -23.11 -22.47 25.71
C GLU A 131 -22.12 -21.28 25.63
N LYS A 132 -21.18 -21.17 26.57
CA LYS A 132 -20.18 -20.06 26.57
C LYS A 132 -19.14 -20.23 25.46
N THR A 133 -18.78 -21.45 25.11
CA THR A 133 -17.82 -21.72 24.03
C THR A 133 -18.46 -21.48 22.66
N VAL A 134 -19.73 -21.86 22.47
CA VAL A 134 -20.42 -21.67 21.18
C VAL A 134 -20.75 -20.21 20.91
N PHE A 135 -21.09 -19.41 21.93
CA PHE A 135 -21.32 -17.97 21.74
C PHE A 135 -20.03 -17.15 21.54
N ASN A 136 -18.87 -17.68 21.97
CA ASN A 136 -17.57 -17.05 21.70
C ASN A 136 -17.05 -17.32 20.28
N VAL A 137 -17.57 -18.33 19.57
CA VAL A 137 -17.23 -18.61 18.17
C VAL A 137 -18.04 -17.74 17.19
N ALA A 138 -19.19 -17.20 17.61
CA ALA A 138 -19.99 -16.28 16.80
C ALA A 138 -19.51 -14.82 16.85
N ARG A 139 -18.55 -14.48 17.71
CA ARG A 139 -17.80 -13.24 17.58
C ARG A 139 -16.61 -13.55 16.69
N ALA A 140 -16.87 -13.58 15.38
CA ALA A 140 -15.79 -13.40 14.41
C ALA A 140 -14.92 -12.24 14.93
N PRO A 141 -13.58 -12.33 14.91
CA PRO A 141 -12.80 -11.11 14.98
C PRO A 141 -13.42 -10.22 13.90
N GLN A 142 -13.98 -9.08 14.28
CA GLN A 142 -14.16 -8.04 13.28
C GLN A 142 -12.75 -7.82 12.79
N SER A 143 -12.44 -8.36 11.61
CA SER A 143 -11.37 -7.82 10.81
C SER A 143 -11.67 -6.33 10.78
N GLU A 144 -10.87 -5.55 11.52
CA GLU A 144 -10.69 -4.14 11.22
C GLU A 144 -10.64 -4.07 9.69
N PRO A 145 -11.39 -3.17 9.03
CA PRO A 145 -11.25 -3.02 7.58
C PRO A 145 -9.75 -2.89 7.31
N THR A 146 -9.20 -3.86 6.58
CA THR A 146 -7.80 -3.78 6.17
C THR A 146 -7.75 -2.62 5.21
N GLU A 147 -7.25 -1.48 5.68
CA GLU A 147 -6.97 -0.30 4.88
C GLU A 147 -6.24 -0.71 3.61
N THR A 148 -6.93 -0.64 2.48
CA THR A 148 -6.35 -0.85 1.17
C THR A 148 -5.87 0.47 0.61
N LYS A 149 -4.67 0.48 0.01
CA LYS A 149 -4.14 1.70 -0.59
C LYS A 149 -4.85 2.00 -1.90
N ALA A 150 -5.13 3.27 -2.13
CA ALA A 150 -5.64 3.78 -3.39
C ALA A 150 -4.73 3.40 -4.56
N ILE A 151 -5.30 3.33 -5.75
CA ILE A 151 -4.57 3.22 -7.01
C ILE A 151 -4.82 4.49 -7.80
N ILE A 152 -3.75 5.23 -8.10
CA ILE A 152 -3.76 6.43 -8.92
C ILE A 152 -3.24 6.10 -10.31
N THR A 153 -3.98 6.50 -11.35
CA THR A 153 -3.58 6.31 -12.76
C THR A 153 -3.90 7.55 -13.60
N PRO A 154 -3.17 7.82 -14.68
CA PRO A 154 -3.57 8.84 -15.65
C PRO A 154 -4.91 8.50 -16.31
N THR A 155 -5.80 9.49 -16.47
CA THR A 155 -7.09 9.30 -17.16
C THR A 155 -6.92 9.06 -18.67
N GLN A 156 -5.82 9.55 -19.22
CA GLN A 156 -5.41 9.41 -20.63
C GLN A 156 -3.93 9.10 -20.71
N LEU A 157 -3.44 8.70 -21.88
CA LEU A 157 -2.01 8.56 -22.14
C LEU A 157 -1.31 9.88 -21.77
N ASP A 158 -0.25 9.79 -20.96
CA ASP A 158 0.50 10.95 -20.46
C ASP A 158 -0.33 11.97 -19.66
N GLY A 159 -1.47 11.57 -19.08
CA GLY A 159 -2.32 12.45 -18.25
C GLY A 159 -1.67 12.92 -16.94
N ASP A 160 -0.53 12.32 -16.56
CA ASP A 160 0.36 12.74 -15.47
C ASP A 160 1.59 13.51 -15.98
N LYS A 161 1.63 13.88 -17.26
CA LYS A 161 2.70 14.67 -17.84
C LYS A 161 2.18 16.00 -18.38
N GLY A 162 2.97 17.04 -18.18
CA GLY A 162 2.76 18.35 -18.77
C GLY A 162 3.96 18.81 -19.55
N ALA A 163 3.72 19.71 -20.49
CA ALA A 163 4.75 20.45 -21.20
C ALA A 163 4.35 21.92 -21.26
N VAL A 164 5.30 22.79 -20.95
CA VAL A 164 5.20 24.25 -21.10
C VAL A 164 6.46 24.74 -21.78
N GLN A 165 6.32 25.81 -22.54
CA GLN A 165 7.42 26.49 -23.19
C GLN A 165 7.26 27.96 -22.87
N GLU A 166 8.36 28.60 -22.46
CA GLU A 166 8.30 30.04 -22.26
C GLU A 166 7.91 30.78 -23.55
N ASP A 167 7.26 31.93 -23.38
CA ASP A 167 6.76 32.83 -24.42
C ASP A 167 5.76 32.24 -25.43
N VAL A 168 5.53 30.93 -25.37
CA VAL A 168 4.70 30.17 -26.31
C VAL A 168 3.53 29.49 -25.59
N LEU A 169 3.81 28.63 -24.61
CA LEU A 169 2.81 27.82 -23.91
C LEU A 169 3.03 27.88 -22.40
N LEU A 170 2.32 28.80 -21.74
CA LEU A 170 2.55 29.13 -20.33
C LEU A 170 1.71 28.31 -19.35
N GLU A 171 0.86 27.42 -19.84
CA GLU A 171 -0.02 26.61 -19.00
C GLU A 171 -0.17 25.20 -19.57
N SER A 172 -0.12 24.21 -18.68
CA SER A 172 -0.36 22.81 -19.00
C SER A 172 -1.39 22.22 -18.03
N ARG A 173 -2.14 21.22 -18.48
CA ARG A 173 -3.22 20.59 -17.72
C ARG A 173 -3.27 19.10 -17.98
N GLY A 174 -3.80 18.35 -17.02
CA GLY A 174 -4.07 16.93 -17.16
C GLY A 174 -5.07 16.45 -16.14
N SER A 175 -5.29 15.13 -16.11
CA SER A 175 -6.25 14.49 -15.22
C SER A 175 -5.74 13.13 -14.79
N LEU A 176 -5.85 12.89 -13.48
CA LEU A 176 -5.61 11.61 -12.84
C LEU A 176 -6.94 11.01 -12.38
N ASN A 177 -7.04 9.70 -12.47
CA ASN A 177 -8.09 8.89 -11.90
C ASN A 177 -7.57 8.25 -10.60
N ILE A 178 -8.46 8.11 -9.63
CA ILE A 178 -8.20 7.43 -8.37
C ILE A 178 -9.28 6.40 -8.12
N VAL A 179 -8.88 5.20 -7.72
CA VAL A 179 -9.78 4.15 -7.26
C VAL A 179 -9.31 3.65 -5.92
N ASP A 180 -10.27 3.47 -5.01
CA ASP A 180 -10.03 2.99 -3.67
C ASP A 180 -11.17 2.03 -3.26
N PRO A 181 -10.88 0.81 -2.76
CA PRO A 181 -11.90 -0.08 -2.22
C PRO A 181 -12.59 0.45 -0.95
N ASP A 182 -11.92 1.34 -0.21
CA ASP A 182 -12.41 1.93 1.04
C ASP A 182 -13.33 3.14 0.77
N ALA A 183 -14.48 3.12 1.45
CA ALA A 183 -15.59 4.00 1.12
C ALA A 183 -15.27 5.47 1.46
N GLY A 184 -15.14 6.30 0.41
CA GLY A 184 -14.88 7.74 0.55
C GLY A 184 -13.40 8.11 0.47
N GLU A 185 -12.51 7.16 0.19
CA GLU A 185 -11.06 7.38 0.14
C GLU A 185 -10.52 7.56 -1.28
N ALA A 186 -11.35 7.29 -2.30
CA ALA A 186 -11.08 7.56 -3.72
C ALA A 186 -11.16 9.06 -4.06
N VAL A 187 -10.40 9.89 -3.34
CA VAL A 187 -10.37 11.36 -3.47
C VAL A 187 -8.94 11.87 -3.30
N PHE A 188 -8.56 12.88 -4.08
CA PHE A 188 -7.27 13.57 -3.91
C PHE A 188 -7.34 14.64 -2.81
N HIS A 189 -6.23 14.86 -2.11
CA HIS A 189 -6.05 16.08 -1.34
C HIS A 189 -5.86 17.26 -2.31
N PRO A 190 -6.75 18.28 -2.29
CA PRO A 190 -6.64 19.39 -3.21
C PRO A 190 -5.41 20.24 -2.88
N GLN A 191 -4.66 20.62 -3.92
CA GLN A 191 -3.55 21.55 -3.82
C GLN A 191 -3.85 22.76 -4.68
N THR A 192 -3.66 23.97 -4.15
CA THR A 192 -4.00 25.21 -4.88
C THR A 192 -2.82 26.16 -4.85
N GLY A 193 -2.29 26.48 -6.04
CA GLY A 193 -1.24 27.48 -6.22
C GLY A 193 0.07 27.14 -5.49
N VAL A 194 0.41 25.84 -5.39
CA VAL A 194 1.66 25.38 -4.80
C VAL A 194 2.81 25.89 -5.66
N LYS A 195 3.72 26.68 -5.07
CA LYS A 195 4.84 27.26 -5.80
C LYS A 195 5.90 26.21 -6.08
N ASP A 196 6.29 26.10 -7.33
CA ASP A 196 7.41 25.29 -7.79
C ASP A 196 8.67 26.15 -7.94
N GLY A 197 9.16 26.67 -6.81
CA GLY A 197 10.29 27.61 -6.80
C GLY A 197 10.02 28.85 -7.67
N ASN A 198 10.94 29.12 -8.59
CA ASN A 198 10.88 30.25 -9.52
C ASN A 198 10.13 29.93 -10.82
N TRP A 199 9.87 28.65 -11.09
CA TRP A 199 9.45 28.14 -12.39
C TRP A 199 7.94 28.25 -12.62
N GLY A 200 7.13 28.11 -11.59
CA GLY A 200 5.68 28.11 -11.78
C GLY A 200 4.85 27.82 -10.55
N THR A 201 3.57 27.53 -10.78
CA THR A 201 2.60 27.16 -9.76
C THR A 201 1.76 25.98 -10.20
N PHE A 202 1.58 25.01 -9.30
CA PHE A 202 0.80 23.79 -9.50
C PHE A 202 -0.51 23.82 -8.70
N SER A 203 -1.57 23.28 -9.26
CA SER A 203 -2.82 23.01 -8.55
C SER A 203 -3.45 21.70 -9.02
N ILE A 204 -4.11 20.97 -8.11
CA ILE A 204 -4.94 19.80 -8.41
C ILE A 204 -6.22 19.84 -7.56
N ASP A 205 -7.36 19.50 -8.16
CA ASP A 205 -8.63 19.40 -7.45
C ASP A 205 -8.89 17.99 -6.89
N GLU A 206 -9.94 17.84 -6.08
CA GLU A 206 -10.36 16.56 -5.49
C GLU A 206 -10.70 15.49 -6.55
N SER A 207 -11.05 15.91 -7.78
CA SER A 207 -11.37 15.05 -8.92
C SER A 207 -10.15 14.66 -9.74
N GLY A 208 -8.94 15.10 -9.36
CA GLY A 208 -7.70 14.77 -10.03
C GLY A 208 -7.38 15.64 -11.26
N ASN A 209 -8.13 16.72 -11.52
CA ASN A 209 -7.78 17.67 -12.58
C ASN A 209 -6.68 18.59 -12.08
N TRP A 210 -5.54 18.59 -12.76
CA TRP A 210 -4.40 19.40 -12.39
C TRP A 210 -4.06 20.44 -13.45
N THR A 211 -3.41 21.51 -12.99
CA THR A 211 -2.93 22.62 -13.80
C THR A 211 -1.53 23.02 -13.33
N TYR A 212 -0.65 23.32 -14.28
CA TYR A 212 0.64 23.93 -14.03
C TYR A 212 0.75 25.21 -14.84
N LYS A 213 1.08 26.31 -14.18
CA LYS A 213 1.27 27.62 -14.80
C LYS A 213 2.73 28.05 -14.67
N LEU A 214 3.39 28.25 -15.81
CA LEU A 214 4.76 28.74 -15.90
C LEU A 214 4.85 30.20 -15.45
N ASN A 215 5.89 30.55 -14.72
CA ASN A 215 6.20 31.91 -14.29
C ASN A 215 7.13 32.61 -15.30
N ASN A 216 6.59 32.87 -16.48
CA ASN A 216 7.31 33.46 -17.62
C ASN A 216 7.97 34.81 -17.35
N SER A 217 7.57 35.52 -16.28
CA SER A 217 8.19 36.80 -15.93
C SER A 217 9.48 36.67 -15.11
N HIS A 218 9.86 35.45 -14.71
CA HIS A 218 11.03 35.24 -13.88
C HIS A 218 12.29 35.14 -14.73
N ALA A 219 13.38 35.78 -14.31
CA ALA A 219 14.65 35.79 -15.04
C ALA A 219 15.20 34.37 -15.31
N ASP A 220 15.12 33.45 -14.34
CA ASP A 220 15.52 32.05 -14.56
C ASP A 220 14.72 31.33 -15.67
N VAL A 221 13.46 31.74 -15.90
CA VAL A 221 12.65 31.18 -16.99
C VAL A 221 13.10 31.82 -18.30
N GLN A 222 13.18 33.15 -18.35
CA GLN A 222 13.62 33.98 -19.49
C GLN A 222 15.08 33.78 -19.93
N ALA A 223 15.82 32.94 -19.21
CA ALA A 223 17.19 32.59 -19.56
C ALA A 223 17.27 31.21 -20.24
N LEU A 224 16.13 30.56 -20.48
CA LEU A 224 16.07 29.25 -21.10
C LEU A 224 16.10 29.40 -22.63
N ASP A 225 17.24 29.11 -23.23
CA ASP A 225 17.35 29.08 -24.68
C ASP A 225 16.61 27.85 -25.28
N ALA A 226 16.17 27.96 -26.55
CA ALA A 226 15.54 26.88 -27.32
C ALA A 226 16.42 25.63 -27.47
N ASP A 227 17.75 25.76 -27.53
CA ASP A 227 18.68 24.65 -27.66
C ASP A 227 19.15 24.10 -26.29
N SER A 228 18.71 24.72 -25.19
CA SER A 228 19.00 24.24 -23.84
C SER A 228 18.29 22.93 -23.51
N ALA A 229 18.90 22.15 -22.61
CA ALA A 229 18.28 20.91 -22.14
C ALA A 229 16.94 21.20 -21.43
N PRO A 230 15.86 20.45 -21.73
CA PRO A 230 14.58 20.65 -21.07
C PRO A 230 14.68 20.48 -19.55
N LEU A 231 14.04 21.38 -18.82
CA LEU A 231 13.97 21.30 -17.36
C LEU A 231 12.79 20.45 -16.94
N ILE A 232 13.05 19.44 -16.10
CA ILE A 232 12.03 18.52 -15.60
C ILE A 232 11.64 18.92 -14.17
N ARG A 233 10.34 19.11 -13.95
CA ARG A 233 9.72 19.39 -12.65
C ARG A 233 8.81 18.24 -12.26
N THR A 234 8.78 17.91 -10.97
CA THR A 234 7.96 16.83 -10.42
C THR A 234 7.11 17.35 -9.29
N MET A 235 5.80 17.17 -9.38
CA MET A 235 4.83 17.57 -8.38
C MET A 235 4.16 16.33 -7.82
N THR A 236 4.35 16.08 -6.53
CA THR A 236 3.74 14.95 -5.85
C THR A 236 2.32 15.32 -5.40
N VAL A 237 1.35 14.52 -5.86
CA VAL A 237 -0.03 14.55 -5.43
C VAL A 237 -0.28 13.45 -4.40
N THR A 238 -1.28 13.62 -3.55
CA THR A 238 -1.57 12.69 -2.46
C THR A 238 -3.07 12.50 -2.34
N SER A 239 -3.51 11.26 -2.16
CA SER A 239 -4.90 10.92 -1.83
C SER A 239 -5.16 10.94 -0.34
N VAL A 240 -6.43 10.85 0.05
CA VAL A 240 -6.86 10.92 1.46
C VAL A 240 -6.27 9.80 2.33
N ASP A 241 -6.08 8.60 1.76
CA ASP A 241 -5.44 7.43 2.40
C ASP A 241 -3.89 7.58 2.48
N GLY A 242 -3.32 8.65 1.94
CA GLY A 242 -1.89 8.94 1.92
C GLY A 242 -1.13 8.30 0.74
N THR A 243 -1.80 7.66 -0.22
CA THR A 243 -1.13 7.20 -1.45
C THR A 243 -0.65 8.38 -2.28
N THR A 244 0.55 8.29 -2.85
CA THR A 244 1.18 9.37 -3.61
C THR A 244 1.37 9.01 -5.09
N HIS A 245 1.26 10.00 -5.96
CA HIS A 245 1.59 9.90 -7.39
C HIS A 245 2.33 11.16 -7.84
N ASP A 246 3.19 11.04 -8.85
CA ASP A 246 3.96 12.17 -9.36
C ASP A 246 3.41 12.66 -10.70
N VAL A 247 3.22 13.97 -10.82
CA VAL A 247 2.99 14.66 -12.09
C VAL A 247 4.31 15.26 -12.58
N VAL A 248 4.68 15.01 -13.82
CA VAL A 248 5.95 15.45 -14.41
C VAL A 248 5.72 16.55 -15.44
N VAL A 249 6.23 17.75 -15.20
CA VAL A 249 6.16 18.86 -16.15
C VAL A 249 7.52 19.12 -16.77
N THR A 250 7.56 19.14 -18.09
CA THR A 250 8.73 19.54 -18.88
C THR A 250 8.62 21.02 -19.25
N ILE A 251 9.67 21.78 -18.98
CA ILE A 251 9.80 23.19 -19.33
C ILE A 251 10.89 23.31 -20.39
N THR A 252 10.56 23.91 -21.53
CA THR A 252 11.52 24.24 -22.59
C THR A 252 11.64 25.75 -22.78
N GLY A 253 12.81 26.15 -23.24
CA GLY A 253 13.13 27.52 -23.59
C GLY A 253 12.64 27.96 -24.97
N SER A 254 12.86 29.23 -25.28
CA SER A 254 12.72 29.78 -26.64
C SER A 254 13.81 30.81 -26.91
N ASP A 255 14.34 30.81 -28.13
CA ASP A 255 15.32 31.79 -28.60
C ASP A 255 14.69 33.20 -28.65
N ASP A 256 15.13 34.04 -27.74
CA ASP A 256 14.80 35.45 -27.62
C ASP A 256 15.68 36.31 -28.51
N LYS A 257 15.23 37.54 -28.78
CA LYS A 257 16.01 38.44 -29.64
C LYS A 257 16.98 39.28 -28.81
N ALA A 258 18.24 39.20 -29.19
CA ALA A 258 19.25 40.19 -28.79
C ALA A 258 18.78 41.63 -29.04
N ILE A 259 18.94 42.45 -28.01
CA ILE A 259 18.67 43.89 -28.01
C ILE A 259 20.03 44.61 -28.04
N ILE A 260 20.29 45.33 -29.14
CA ILE A 260 21.48 46.16 -29.28
C ILE A 260 21.10 47.62 -29.01
N THR A 261 21.82 48.27 -28.09
CA THR A 261 21.60 49.67 -27.72
C THR A 261 22.91 50.44 -27.69
N PRO A 262 22.91 51.76 -27.98
CA PRO A 262 24.09 52.59 -27.77
C PRO A 262 24.38 52.71 -26.26
N ASP A 263 25.65 52.64 -25.87
CA ASP A 263 26.04 52.81 -24.45
C ASP A 263 25.74 54.22 -23.95
N GLN A 264 26.04 55.22 -24.78
CA GLN A 264 25.63 56.60 -24.59
C GLN A 264 24.83 57.11 -25.80
N PRO A 265 23.89 58.06 -25.63
CA PRO A 265 23.18 58.65 -26.76
C PRO A 265 24.12 59.17 -27.85
N GLY A 266 24.00 58.61 -29.07
CA GLY A 266 24.83 58.97 -30.22
C GLY A 266 26.00 58.02 -30.49
N ASP A 267 26.28 57.03 -29.63
CA ASP A 267 27.33 56.03 -29.88
C ASP A 267 27.03 55.09 -31.07
N ASP A 268 25.76 55.00 -31.46
CA ASP A 268 25.28 54.33 -32.67
C ASP A 268 25.45 55.20 -33.94
N SER A 269 26.04 56.39 -33.81
CA SER A 269 26.23 57.34 -34.89
C SER A 269 27.67 57.86 -34.92
N GLY A 270 28.19 58.06 -36.12
CA GLY A 270 29.56 58.55 -36.31
C GLY A 270 29.66 59.54 -37.45
N ALA A 271 30.49 60.57 -37.28
CA ALA A 271 30.76 61.58 -38.30
C ALA A 271 32.26 61.75 -38.50
N VAL A 272 32.67 61.80 -39.77
CA VAL A 272 34.06 62.02 -40.18
C VAL A 272 34.11 63.14 -41.22
N GLN A 273 35.23 63.84 -41.25
CA GLN A 273 35.52 64.92 -42.18
C GLN A 273 36.94 64.77 -42.70
N GLU A 274 37.08 64.77 -44.04
CA GLU A 274 38.38 64.77 -44.72
C GLU A 274 39.30 65.84 -44.15
N ASP A 275 40.57 65.49 -43.95
CA ASP A 275 41.64 66.35 -43.44
C ASP A 275 41.39 66.98 -42.05
N VAL A 276 40.36 66.56 -41.32
CA VAL A 276 40.01 67.11 -39.99
C VAL A 276 39.81 66.00 -38.96
N THR A 277 38.76 65.19 -39.13
CA THR A 277 38.40 64.10 -38.20
C THR A 277 38.21 62.84 -39.03
N LEU A 278 39.24 62.00 -39.05
CA LEU A 278 39.27 60.81 -39.93
C LEU A 278 38.76 59.54 -39.24
N THR A 279 38.48 59.60 -37.95
CA THR A 279 38.02 58.47 -37.14
C THR A 279 36.85 58.88 -36.29
N THR A 280 35.91 57.96 -36.13
CA THR A 280 34.81 58.05 -35.18
C THR A 280 34.77 56.76 -34.37
N SER A 281 34.21 56.83 -33.17
CA SER A 281 34.10 55.71 -32.24
C SER A 281 32.81 55.83 -31.46
N GLY A 282 32.21 54.71 -31.11
CA GLY A 282 31.08 54.60 -30.22
C GLY A 282 31.03 53.18 -29.66
N ASN A 283 30.40 53.02 -28.51
CA ASN A 283 30.23 51.73 -27.86
C ASN A 283 28.76 51.28 -27.96
N LEU A 284 28.55 50.02 -28.30
CA LEU A 284 27.23 49.40 -28.28
C LEU A 284 27.18 48.35 -27.18
N ASN A 285 26.05 48.32 -26.48
CA ASN A 285 25.70 47.28 -25.53
C ASN A 285 24.80 46.26 -26.22
N VAL A 286 25.05 44.98 -25.96
CA VAL A 286 24.21 43.87 -26.36
C VAL A 286 23.62 43.28 -25.08
N ALA A 287 22.32 43.04 -25.09
CA ALA A 287 21.63 42.33 -24.04
C ALA A 287 20.75 41.27 -24.70
N ASP A 288 20.89 40.04 -24.25
CA ASP A 288 20.05 38.93 -24.66
C ASP A 288 19.43 38.31 -23.40
N PRO A 289 18.09 38.07 -23.37
CA PRO A 289 17.46 37.33 -22.29
C PRO A 289 18.09 35.94 -22.09
N ASP A 290 18.47 35.27 -23.17
CA ASP A 290 18.98 33.91 -23.15
C ASP A 290 20.36 33.79 -22.52
N ALA A 291 20.55 32.68 -21.81
CA ALA A 291 21.77 32.43 -21.05
C ALA A 291 22.99 32.26 -21.98
N GLY A 292 23.81 33.30 -22.05
CA GLY A 292 25.11 33.26 -22.74
C GLY A 292 25.11 33.86 -24.15
N GLU A 293 24.05 34.58 -24.51
CA GLU A 293 23.82 35.12 -25.87
C GLU A 293 24.10 36.62 -26.02
N ALA A 294 24.55 37.29 -24.95
CA ALA A 294 24.91 38.72 -24.94
C ALA A 294 26.34 39.03 -25.43
#